data_AF-A0A7G8WTB2-F1
#
_entry.id   AF-A0A7G8WTB2-F1
#
_cell.length_a   1.000
_cell.length_b   1.000
_cell.length_c   1.000
_cell.angle_alpha   90.00
_cell.angle_beta   90.00
_cell.angle_gamma   90.00
#
_symmetry.space_group_name_H-M   'P 1'
#
loop_
_entity.id
_entity.type
_entity.pdbx_description
1 polymer ?
#
loop_
_entity_poly.entity_id
_entity_poly.type
_entity_poly.pdbx_seq_one_letter_code
_entity_poly.pdbx_strand_id
1 'polypeptide(L)' 'MSTVEYAVGTVVAAAFAAVLYKIVTGDSVVAGLTSLVNSAMHTSL' A
#
# COMPACT_ATOMS: atom_id res chain seq x y z
N MET A 1 -0.12 -32.31 -1.27
CA MET A 1 0.24 -30.90 -1.55
C MET A 1 1.61 -30.90 -2.22
N SER A 2 1.66 -30.42 -3.45
CA SER A 2 2.83 -30.34 -4.32
C SER A 2 3.65 -29.07 -4.00
N THR A 3 4.97 -29.18 -4.00
CA THR A 3 5.92 -28.06 -3.84
C THR A 3 5.68 -26.92 -4.84
N VAL A 4 5.13 -27.23 -6.01
CA VAL A 4 4.75 -26.25 -7.04
C VAL A 4 3.62 -25.35 -6.56
N GLU A 5 2.63 -25.88 -5.86
CA GLU A 5 1.47 -25.12 -5.38
C GLU A 5 1.91 -24.07 -4.34
N TYR A 6 2.84 -24.43 -3.45
CA TYR A 6 3.43 -23.49 -2.49
C TYR A 6 4.28 -22.41 -3.17
N ALA A 7 5.13 -22.79 -4.13
CA ALA A 7 5.97 -21.84 -4.85
C ALA A 7 5.14 -20.81 -5.62
N VAL A 8 4.09 -21.25 -6.33
CA VAL A 8 3.17 -20.37 -7.04
C VAL A 8 2.42 -19.46 -6.06
N GLY A 9 1.95 -20.00 -4.94
CA GLY A 9 1.30 -19.21 -3.89
C GLY A 9 2.19 -18.07 -3.38
N THR A 10 3.48 -18.31 -3.15
CA THR A 10 4.43 -17.27 -2.72
C THR A 10 4.66 -16.21 -3.78
N VAL A 11 4.81 -16.60 -5.05
CA VAL A 11 5.03 -15.64 -6.15
C VAL A 11 3.82 -14.71 -6.33
N VAL A 12 2.60 -15.27 -6.29
CA VAL A 12 1.37 -14.48 -6.39
C VAL A 12 1.25 -13.51 -5.21
N ALA A 13 1.54 -13.96 -3.99
CA ALA A 13 1.52 -13.11 -2.81
C ALA A 13 2.56 -11.97 -2.89
N ALA A 14 3.78 -12.26 -3.35
CA ALA A 14 4.82 -11.25 -3.53
C ALA A 14 4.45 -10.22 -4.61
N ALA A 15 3.86 -10.67 -5.73
CA ALA A 15 3.38 -9.77 -6.78
C ALA A 15 2.28 -8.83 -6.26
N PHE A 16 1.33 -9.35 -5.49
CA PHE A 16 0.28 -8.54 -4.87
C PHE A 16 0.85 -7.53 -3.87
N ALA A 17 1.80 -7.94 -3.02
CA ALA A 17 2.48 -7.05 -2.08
C ALA A 17 3.23 -5.91 -2.78
N ALA A 18 3.89 -6.19 -3.91
CA ALA A 18 4.57 -5.17 -4.71
C ALA A 18 3.60 -4.13 -5.29
N VAL A 19 2.42 -4.56 -5.74
CA VAL A 19 1.35 -3.66 -6.22
C VAL A 19 0.83 -2.79 -5.07
N LEU A 20 0.53 -3.38 -3.91
CA LEU A 20 0.09 -2.62 -2.74
C LEU A 20 1.12 -1.60 -2.27
N TYR A 21 2.40 -1.98 -2.27
CA TYR A 21 3.50 -1.06 -1.95
C TYR A 21 3.50 0.14 -2.90
N LYS A 22 3.39 -0.10 -4.22
CA LYS A 22 3.28 1.01 -5.19
C LYS A 22 2.08 1.91 -4.96
N ILE A 23 0.93 1.35 -4.56
CA ILE A 23 -0.26 2.15 -4.28
C ILE A 23 -0.03 3.03 -3.05
N VAL A 24 0.44 2.44 -1.95
CA VAL A 24 0.66 3.14 -0.68
C VAL A 24 1.77 4.19 -0.78
N THR A 25 2.84 3.90 -1.51
CA THR A 25 3.96 4.82 -1.74
C THR A 25 3.70 5.77 -2.93
N GLY A 26 2.54 5.67 -3.59
CA GLY A 26 2.18 6.55 -4.69
C GLY A 26 1.90 7.98 -4.19
N ASP A 27 2.26 8.97 -5.02
CA ASP A 27 2.13 10.40 -4.69
C ASP A 27 0.71 10.77 -4.25
N SER A 28 -0.33 10.20 -4.88
CA SER A 28 -1.74 10.49 -4.55
C SER A 28 -2.12 10.11 -3.11
N VAL A 29 -1.62 8.98 -2.61
CA VAL A 29 -1.94 8.49 -1.25
C VAL A 29 -1.20 9.34 -0.21
N VAL A 30 0.09 9.58 -0.44
CA VAL A 30 0.91 10.42 0.45
C VAL A 30 0.37 11.85 0.48
N ALA A 31 0.08 12.46 -0.67
CA ALA A 31 -0.49 13.80 -0.75
C ALA A 31 -1.87 13.88 -0.07
N GLY A 32 -2.72 12.86 -0.24
CA GLY A 32 -4.01 12.78 0.45
C GLY A 32 -3.86 12.74 1.97
N LEU A 33 -2.94 11.90 2.49
CA LEU A 33 -2.65 11.82 3.92
C LEU A 33 -2.05 13.12 4.46
N THR A 34 -1.12 13.73 3.74
CA THR A 34 -0.55 15.04 4.09
C THR A 34 -1.62 16.12 4.14
N SER A 35 -2.53 16.15 3.16
CA SER A 35 -3.65 17.09 3.14
C SER A 35 -4.56 16.89 4.34
N LEU A 36 -4.89 15.64 4.67
CA LEU A 36 -5.73 15.32 5.83
C LEU A 36 -5.10 15.80 7.15
N VAL A 37 -3.79 15.57 7.34
CA VAL A 37 -3.06 16.04 8.52
C VAL A 37 -3.03 17.57 8.56
N ASN A 38 -2.78 18.24 7.44
CA ASN A 38 -2.82 19.70 7.37
C ASN A 38 -4.21 20.24 7.70
N SER A 39 -5.28 19.64 7.20
CA SER A 39 -6.65 20.02 7.55
C SER A 39 -6.93 19.82 9.05
N ALA A 40 -6.46 18.73 9.65
CA ALA A 40 -6.62 18.46 11.08
C ALA A 40 -5.85 19.47 11.97
N MET A 41 -4.70 19.94 11.51
CA MET A 41 -3.93 20.99 12.19
C MET A 41 -4.60 22.35 12.05
N HIS A 42 -5.15 22.68 10.88
CA HIS A 42 -5.83 23.96 10.62
C HIS A 42 -7.23 24.07 11.24
N THR A 43 -7.93 22.94 11.48
CA THR A 43 -9.28 22.95 12.11
C THR A 43 -9.27 23.08 13.63
N SER A 44 -8.11 22.99 14.28
CA SER A 44 -7.98 22.96 15.74
C SER A 44 -7.69 24.33 16.38
N LEU A 45 -7.92 25.42 15.65
CA LEU A 45 -7.84 26.82 16.11
C LEU A 45 -9.14 27.54 15.76
#